data_AF-A0A382FF25-F1
#
_entry.id   AF-A0A382FF25-F1
#
_cell.length_a   1.000
_cell.length_b   1.000
_cell.length_c   1.000
_cell.angle_alpha   90.00
_cell.angle_beta   90.00
_cell.angle_gamma   90.00
#
_symmetry.space_group_name_H-M   'P 1'
#
loop_
_entity.id
_entity.type
_entity.pdbx_description
1 polymer ?
#
loop_
_entity_poly.entity_id
_entity_poly.type
_entity_poly.pdbx_seq_one_letter_code
_entity_poly.pdbx_strand_id
1 'polypeptide(L)'
;MFRSLSLALRKRNIDQEKIEKIVNAIVRKLENFGDTEVKTTLIGEYIMEALSHLDQIAYVRFASVYKNFREVKDFEDFLGNLEDNPEDK
;
A
#
# COMPACT_ATOMS: atom_id res chain seq x y z
N MET A 1 8.61 2.84 -6.36
CA MET A 1 7.84 1.70 -5.83
C MET A 1 8.58 0.97 -4.72
N PHE A 2 9.68 0.22 -4.99
CA PHE A 2 10.39 -0.55 -3.97
C PHE A 2 10.74 0.26 -2.72
N ARG A 3 11.40 1.41 -2.86
CA ARG A 3 11.76 2.30 -1.74
C ARG A 3 10.56 2.72 -0.89
N SER A 4 9.42 3.02 -1.51
CA SER A 4 8.20 3.40 -0.79
C SER A 4 7.63 2.23 0.01
N LEU A 5 7.67 1.02 -0.54
CA LEU A 5 7.22 -0.21 0.12
C LEU A 5 8.16 -0.58 1.29
N SER A 6 9.48 -0.55 1.07
CA SER A 6 10.47 -0.80 2.12
C SER A 6 10.36 0.20 3.27
N LEU A 7 10.03 1.46 2.98
CA LEU A 7 9.83 2.48 4.01
C LEU A 7 8.59 2.18 4.87
N ALA A 8 7.47 1.82 4.24
CA ALA A 8 6.24 1.46 4.95
C ALA A 8 6.44 0.23 5.87
N LEU A 9 7.18 -0.77 5.38
CA LEU A 9 7.46 -2.03 6.07
C LEU A 9 8.63 -1.95 7.07
N ARG A 10 9.22 -0.77 7.28
CA ARG A 10 10.38 -0.63 8.18
C ARG A 10 10.01 -1.09 9.60
N LYS A 11 10.87 -1.94 10.17
CA LYS A 11 10.69 -2.59 11.49
C LYS A 11 9.54 -3.59 11.59
N ARG A 12 9.02 -4.12 10.47
CA ARG A 12 7.95 -5.14 10.47
C ARG A 12 8.45 -6.59 10.28
N ASN A 13 9.76 -6.84 10.42
CA ASN A 13 10.38 -8.17 10.24
C ASN A 13 9.94 -8.88 8.93
N ILE A 14 9.82 -8.11 7.84
CA ILE A 14 9.49 -8.66 6.53
C ILE A 14 10.78 -8.86 5.74
N ASP A 15 10.96 -10.05 5.21
CA ASP A 15 12.09 -10.40 4.34
C ASP A 15 12.09 -9.54 3.07
N GLN A 16 13.27 -9.07 2.68
CA GLN A 16 13.47 -8.32 1.44
C GLN A 16 12.98 -9.11 0.22
N GLU A 17 13.18 -10.43 0.18
CA GLU A 17 12.69 -11.27 -0.93
C GLU A 17 11.15 -11.19 -1.07
N LYS A 18 10.43 -11.06 0.05
CA LYS A 18 8.98 -10.89 0.04
C LYS A 18 8.57 -9.52 -0.54
N ILE A 19 9.34 -8.47 -0.23
CA ILE A 19 9.15 -7.13 -0.80
C ILE A 19 9.36 -7.17 -2.32
N GLU A 20 10.43 -7.82 -2.78
CA GLU A 20 10.72 -7.98 -4.20
C GLU A 20 9.62 -8.76 -4.94
N LYS A 21 9.10 -9.83 -4.33
CA LYS A 21 7.95 -10.59 -4.87
C LYS A 21 6.72 -9.70 -5.06
N ILE A 22 6.40 -8.84 -4.09
CA ILE A 22 5.27 -7.89 -4.20
C ILE A 22 5.51 -6.90 -5.34
N VAL A 23 6.70 -6.31 -5.41
CA VAL A 23 7.06 -5.37 -6.47
C VAL A 23 6.94 -6.02 -7.85
N ASN A 24 7.44 -7.23 -8.01
CA ASN A 24 7.34 -7.99 -9.26
C ASN A 24 5.90 -8.34 -9.63
N ALA A 25 5.06 -8.69 -8.64
CA ALA A 25 3.64 -8.94 -8.88
C ALA A 25 2.91 -7.68 -9.37
N ILE A 26 3.22 -6.52 -8.78
CA ILE A 26 2.65 -5.23 -9.21
C ILE A 26 3.12 -4.87 -10.62
N VAL A 27 4.40 -5.05 -10.94
CA VAL A 27 4.94 -4.82 -12.30
C VAL A 27 4.20 -5.70 -13.31
N ARG A 28 4.02 -6.99 -13.04
CA ARG A 28 3.25 -7.89 -13.92
C ARG A 28 1.80 -7.47 -14.09
N LYS A 29 1.12 -7.02 -13.01
CA LYS A 29 -0.24 -6.47 -13.10
C LYS A 29 -0.29 -5.26 -14.04
N LEU A 30 0.72 -4.39 -13.98
CA LEU A 30 0.82 -3.21 -14.84
C LEU A 30 1.13 -3.57 -16.30
N GLU A 31 2.03 -4.52 -16.55
CA GLU A 31 2.33 -5.01 -17.90
C GLU A 31 1.09 -5.62 -18.56
N ASN A 32 0.31 -6.39 -17.79
CA ASN A 32 -0.94 -6.99 -18.25
C ASN A 32 -2.08 -5.97 -18.48
N PHE A 33 -1.96 -4.77 -17.91
CA PHE A 33 -2.95 -3.69 -18.11
C PHE A 33 -2.93 -3.17 -19.55
N GLY A 34 -1.83 -3.36 -20.29
CA GLY A 34 -1.75 -3.13 -21.74
C GLY A 34 -1.65 -1.67 -22.18
N ASP A 35 -1.72 -0.71 -21.26
CA ASP A 35 -1.52 0.70 -21.55
C ASP A 35 -0.03 1.07 -21.65
N THR A 36 0.28 1.98 -22.58
CA THR A 36 1.64 2.52 -22.76
C THR A 36 2.03 3.49 -21.64
N GLU A 37 1.05 4.09 -20.98
CA GLU A 37 1.25 5.04 -19.88
C GLU A 37 0.58 4.53 -18.60
N VAL A 38 1.35 4.53 -17.51
CA VAL A 38 0.86 4.10 -16.19
C VAL A 38 0.72 5.31 -15.27
N LYS A 39 -0.50 5.55 -14.79
CA LYS A 39 -0.77 6.58 -13.78
C LYS A 39 -0.13 6.17 -12.45
N THR A 40 0.50 7.12 -11.75
CA THR A 40 1.07 6.87 -10.42
C THR A 40 0.00 6.48 -9.39
N THR A 41 -1.25 6.94 -9.58
CA THR A 41 -2.39 6.58 -8.73
C THR A 41 -2.63 5.07 -8.73
N LEU A 42 -2.57 4.43 -9.90
CA LEU A 42 -2.77 2.99 -10.09
C LEU A 42 -1.69 2.18 -9.37
N ILE A 43 -0.42 2.63 -9.45
CA ILE A 43 0.68 2.00 -8.71
C ILE A 43 0.43 2.09 -7.19
N GLY A 44 -0.03 3.25 -6.72
CA GLY A 44 -0.36 3.46 -5.32
C GLY A 44 -1.52 2.58 -4.84
N GLU A 45 -2.55 2.40 -5.67
CA GLU A 45 -3.67 1.49 -5.39
C GLU A 45 -3.20 0.04 -5.24
N TYR A 46 -2.35 -0.45 -6.15
CA TYR A 46 -1.79 -1.80 -6.04
C TYR A 46 -0.87 -1.98 -4.82
N ILE A 47 -0.15 -0.94 -4.41
CA ILE A 47 0.62 -0.98 -3.17
C ILE A 47 -0.32 -1.01 -1.94
N MET A 48 -1.37 -0.19 -1.93
CA MET A 48 -2.38 -0.18 -0.86
C MET A 48 -3.05 -1.55 -0.72
N GLU A 49 -3.47 -2.17 -1.83
CA GLU A 49 -4.01 -3.53 -1.87
C GLU A 49 -2.99 -4.55 -1.33
N ALA A 50 -1.74 -4.51 -1.78
CA ALA A 50 -0.73 -5.46 -1.30
C ALA A 50 -0.46 -5.31 0.21
N LEU A 51 -0.45 -4.07 0.73
CA LEU A 51 -0.19 -3.80 2.14
C LEU A 51 -1.39 -4.12 3.03
N SER A 52 -2.64 -3.94 2.56
CA SER A 52 -3.83 -4.27 3.36
C SER A 52 -3.87 -5.75 3.75
N HIS A 53 -3.42 -6.63 2.85
CA HIS A 53 -3.34 -8.07 3.11
C HIS A 53 -2.06 -8.50 3.84
N LEU A 54 -0.98 -7.71 3.74
CA LEU A 54 0.32 -8.07 4.30
C LEU A 54 0.49 -7.60 5.74
N ASP A 55 0.18 -6.33 6.00
CA ASP A 55 0.53 -5.67 7.25
C ASP A 55 -0.25 -4.35 7.42
N GLN A 56 -1.20 -4.35 8.35
CA GLN A 56 -2.08 -3.20 8.62
C GLN A 56 -1.29 -1.94 9.04
N ILE A 57 -0.19 -2.08 9.80
CA ILE A 57 0.63 -0.93 10.22
C ILE A 57 1.35 -0.31 9.02
N ALA A 58 1.91 -1.14 8.13
CA ALA A 58 2.56 -0.67 6.92
C ALA A 58 1.55 -0.05 5.93
N TYR A 59 0.35 -0.64 5.83
CA TYR A 59 -0.78 -0.08 5.07
C TYR A 59 -1.09 1.35 5.53
N VAL A 60 -1.32 1.55 6.83
CA VAL A 60 -1.59 2.86 7.42
C VAL A 60 -0.45 3.86 7.15
N ARG A 61 0.80 3.44 7.32
CA ARG A 61 1.98 4.30 7.06
C ARG A 61 2.08 4.73 5.60
N PHE A 62 1.83 3.81 4.67
CA PHE A 62 1.84 4.14 3.25
C PHE A 62 0.66 5.06 2.90
N ALA A 63 -0.52 4.77 3.44
CA ALA A 63 -1.72 5.58 3.26
C ALA A 63 -1.51 7.02 3.68
N SER A 64 -0.79 7.27 4.79
CA SER A 64 -0.51 8.64 5.26
C SER A 64 0.22 9.51 4.21
N VAL A 65 1.14 8.91 3.46
CA VAL A 65 1.84 9.60 2.36
C VAL A 65 0.98 9.64 1.11
N TYR A 66 0.39 8.50 0.73
CA TYR A 66 -0.36 8.36 -0.51
C TYR A 66 -1.62 9.23 -0.56
N LYS A 67 -2.36 9.31 0.55
CA LYS A 67 -3.55 10.16 0.71
C LYS A 67 -3.20 11.58 1.18
N ASN A 68 -1.92 11.87 1.42
CA ASN A 68 -1.42 13.18 1.84
C ASN A 68 -2.15 13.71 3.08
N PHE A 69 -2.17 12.93 4.16
CA PHE A 69 -2.76 13.37 5.43
C PHE A 69 -2.05 14.62 5.93
N ARG A 70 -2.82 15.66 6.24
CA ARG A 70 -2.30 16.95 6.70
C ARG A 70 -2.56 17.15 8.18
N GLU A 71 -3.63 16.54 8.69
CA GLU A 71 -4.08 16.71 10.06
C GLU A 71 -4.35 15.36 10.73
N VAL A 72 -4.38 15.35 12.06
CA VAL A 72 -4.73 14.16 12.85
C VAL A 72 -6.14 13.66 12.49
N LYS A 73 -7.05 14.58 12.16
CA LYS A 73 -8.41 14.24 11.74
C LYS A 73 -8.45 13.38 10.47
N ASP A 74 -7.59 13.66 9.47
CA ASP A 74 -7.51 12.83 8.25
C ASP A 74 -7.14 11.39 8.58
N PHE A 75 -6.32 11.20 9.62
CA PHE A 75 -5.90 9.90 10.11
C PHE A 75 -7.01 9.20 10.89
N GLU A 76 -7.72 9.92 11.77
CA GLU A 76 -8.87 9.40 12.51
C GLU A 76 -9.99 8.96 11.56
N ASP A 77 -10.34 9.80 10.58
CA ASP A 77 -11.34 9.49 9.55
C ASP A 77 -10.91 8.25 8.75
N PHE A 78 -9.63 8.14 8.40
CA PHE A 78 -9.11 6.97 7.69
C PHE A 78 -9.19 5.67 8.53
N LEU A 79 -8.84 5.72 9.81
CA LEU A 79 -8.92 4.56 10.70
C LEU A 79 -10.37 4.14 10.98
N GLY A 80 -11.29 5.10 11.17
CA GLY A 80 -12.70 4.81 11.33
C GLY A 80 -13.28 4.03 10.15
N ASN A 81 -12.89 4.40 8.92
CA ASN A 81 -13.29 3.65 7.71
C ASN A 81 -12.65 2.25 7.62
N LEU A 82 -11.52 2.00 8.31
CA LEU A 82 -10.85 0.71 8.31
C LEU A 82 -11.51 -0.29 9.27
N GLU A 83 -11.98 0.19 10.42
CA GLU A 83 -12.67 -0.63 11.44
C GLU A 83 -14.05 -1.13 10.97
N ASP A 84 -14.68 -0.42 10.03
CA ASP A 84 -15.96 -0.79 9.44
C ASP A 84 -15.85 -1.82 8.30
N ASN A 85 -14.65 -2.31 7.95
CA ASN A 85 -14.49 -3.30 6.89
C ASN A 85 -14.86 -4.73 7.39
N PRO A 86 -15.93 -5.36 6.87
CA PRO A 86 -16.49 -6.61 7.41
C PRO A 86 -15.65 -7.87 7.16
N GLU A 87 -14.48 -7.79 6.52
CA GLU A 87 -13.60 -8.93 6.24
C GLU A 87 -12.70 -9.35 7.42
N ASP A 88 -12.66 -8.55 8.50
CA ASP A 88 -11.90 -8.84 9.74
C ASP A 88 -12.79 -9.34 10.91
N LYS A 89 -14.04 -9.78 10.65
CA LYS A 89 -14.93 -10.43 11.65
C LYS A 89 -15.12 -11.92 11.41
#